data_AF-F0HKL0-F1
#
_entry.id   AF-F0HKL0-F1
#
_cell.length_a   1.000
_cell.length_b   1.000
_cell.length_c   1.000
_cell.angle_alpha   90.00
_cell.angle_beta   90.00
_cell.angle_gamma   90.00
#
_symmetry.space_group_name_H-M   'P 1'
#
loop_
_entity.id
_entity.type
_entity.pdbx_description
1 polymer ?
#
loop_
_entity_poly.entity_id
_entity_poly.type
_entity_poly.pdbx_seq_one_letter_code
_entity_poly.pdbx_strand_id
1 'polypeptide(L)'
;MMELQWPLILFTTLVAWSAGLFGTQALMAVFGVGKRAQVPAWVASAVLLAAGGIAVFFHLEHWERIFNGFGHLTSGITQELIAIVVLAVVAVAYLVLMRKSDDGASVPKWLAWVAVALSVVLVAVMAHSYTMAARPAWDSVLWILYVLGNACVLGPATFLLVLAAGGPGDQPADRAADAGAPAGRTALAGAALNALAALAFAIFLQLSAGSFADVGLYFDPTHPTKAMADAAATVASQAPLLWLGAVAVGAFVPLAAAFMGRRTGSWKLWAPAAIIAALVGAVCMRVVFYNLGLSVFMFY
;
A
#
# COMPACT_ATOMS: atom_id res chain seq x y z
N MET A 1 8.02 -21.82 -10.71
CA MET A 1 7.65 -20.50 -10.15
C MET A 1 6.14 -20.42 -10.12
N MET A 2 5.54 -19.79 -9.11
CA MET A 2 4.10 -19.54 -9.12
C MET A 2 3.74 -18.55 -10.24
N GLU A 3 2.55 -18.71 -10.83
CA GLU A 3 2.03 -17.71 -11.75
C GLU A 3 1.86 -16.38 -11.01
N LEU A 4 2.39 -15.31 -11.61
CA LEU A 4 2.41 -14.03 -10.95
C LEU A 4 1.01 -13.41 -10.95
N GLN A 5 0.50 -13.11 -9.77
CA GLN A 5 -0.85 -12.59 -9.59
C GLN A 5 -0.92 -11.08 -9.85
N TRP A 6 -0.60 -10.66 -11.08
CA TRP A 6 -0.61 -9.26 -11.51
C TRP A 6 -1.89 -8.50 -11.12
N PRO A 7 -3.10 -9.06 -11.27
CA PRO A 7 -4.31 -8.36 -10.85
C PRO A 7 -4.32 -8.05 -9.35
N LEU A 8 -3.83 -8.96 -8.51
CA LEU A 8 -3.73 -8.76 -7.06
C LEU A 8 -2.58 -7.82 -6.67
N ILE A 9 -1.47 -7.85 -7.41
CA ILE A 9 -0.37 -6.88 -7.24
C ILE A 9 -0.89 -5.46 -7.47
N LEU A 10 -1.65 -5.26 -8.56
CA LEU A 10 -2.28 -3.98 -8.88
C LEU A 10 -3.31 -3.59 -7.83
N PHE A 11 -4.23 -4.50 -7.49
CA PHE A 11 -5.25 -4.28 -6.47
C PHE A 11 -4.65 -3.78 -5.15
N THR A 12 -3.73 -4.55 -4.56
CA THR A 12 -3.13 -4.21 -3.26
C THR A 12 -2.26 -2.96 -3.31
N THR A 13 -1.70 -2.60 -4.47
CA THR A 13 -0.95 -1.35 -4.63
C THR A 13 -1.90 -0.15 -4.71
N LEU A 14 -2.94 -0.26 -5.53
CA LEU A 14 -3.90 0.82 -5.77
C LEU A 14 -4.78 1.10 -4.54
N VAL A 15 -5.20 0.07 -3.81
CA VAL A 15 -5.97 0.24 -2.56
C VAL A 15 -5.09 0.87 -1.48
N ALA A 16 -3.84 0.43 -1.30
CA ALA A 16 -2.91 1.07 -0.37
C ALA A 16 -2.65 2.54 -0.73
N TRP A 17 -2.51 2.85 -2.01
CA TRP A 17 -2.38 4.22 -2.49
C TRP A 17 -3.64 5.04 -2.22
N SER A 18 -4.81 4.53 -2.60
CA SER A 18 -6.10 5.19 -2.38
C SER A 18 -6.32 5.53 -0.91
N ALA A 19 -6.20 4.53 -0.04
CA ALA A 19 -6.38 4.65 1.39
C ALA A 19 -5.34 5.56 2.02
N GLY A 20 -4.08 5.48 1.57
CA GLY A 20 -3.01 6.40 1.99
C GLY A 20 -3.32 7.85 1.64
N LEU A 21 -3.78 8.12 0.42
CA LEU A 21 -4.17 9.47 0.00
C LEU A 21 -5.41 9.97 0.75
N PHE A 22 -6.40 9.11 0.98
CA PHE A 22 -7.59 9.45 1.74
C PHE A 22 -7.29 9.69 3.23
N GLY A 23 -6.43 8.88 3.83
CA GLY A 23 -5.97 9.10 5.20
C GLY A 23 -5.16 10.39 5.31
N THR A 24 -4.30 10.67 4.33
CA THR A 24 -3.52 11.92 4.30
C THR A 24 -4.42 13.13 4.16
N GLN A 25 -5.39 13.14 3.23
CA GLN A 25 -6.28 14.29 3.05
C GLN A 25 -7.06 14.58 4.34
N ALA A 26 -7.55 13.54 5.00
CA ALA A 26 -8.28 13.64 6.26
C ALA A 26 -7.38 14.18 7.38
N LEU A 27 -6.14 13.68 7.48
CA LEU A 27 -5.16 14.19 8.44
C LEU A 27 -4.82 15.67 8.20
N MET A 28 -4.69 16.09 6.94
CA MET A 28 -4.49 17.50 6.59
C MET A 28 -5.71 18.35 6.93
N ALA A 29 -6.93 17.81 6.78
CA ALA A 29 -8.15 18.45 7.24
C ALA A 29 -8.19 18.62 8.77
N VAL A 30 -7.70 17.65 9.55
CA VAL A 30 -7.55 17.80 11.03
C VAL A 30 -6.65 18.98 11.36
N PHE A 31 -5.55 19.15 10.62
CA PHE A 31 -4.62 20.27 10.77
C PHE A 31 -5.13 21.59 10.17
N GLY A 32 -6.26 21.57 9.45
CA GLY A 32 -6.81 22.76 8.79
C GLY A 32 -6.01 23.26 7.59
N VAL A 33 -5.18 22.39 6.99
CA VAL A 33 -4.29 22.75 5.87
C VAL A 33 -4.68 22.06 4.56
N GLY A 34 -4.17 22.60 3.44
CA GLY A 34 -4.33 21.96 2.13
C GLY A 34 -5.75 21.98 1.56
N LYS A 35 -6.59 22.97 1.92
CA LYS A 35 -8.00 23.08 1.49
C LYS A 35 -8.19 22.90 -0.02
N ARG A 36 -7.35 23.52 -0.85
CA ARG A 36 -7.41 23.40 -2.32
C ARG A 36 -7.16 21.98 -2.84
N ALA A 37 -6.42 21.17 -2.08
CA ALA A 37 -6.12 19.80 -2.43
C ALA A 37 -7.20 18.81 -1.98
N GLN A 38 -8.15 19.19 -1.12
CA GLN A 38 -9.12 18.26 -0.53
C GLN A 38 -10.03 17.61 -1.59
N VAL A 39 -10.69 18.40 -2.43
CA VAL A 39 -11.57 17.84 -3.49
C VAL A 39 -10.77 17.01 -4.52
N PRO A 40 -9.65 17.49 -5.09
CA PRO A 40 -8.89 16.69 -6.04
C PRO A 40 -8.29 15.42 -5.41
N ALA A 41 -7.84 15.46 -4.15
CA ALA A 41 -7.34 14.29 -3.44
C ALA A 41 -8.47 13.26 -3.20
N TRP A 42 -9.68 13.72 -2.86
CA TRP A 42 -10.84 12.84 -2.76
C TRP A 42 -11.12 12.11 -4.07
N VAL A 43 -11.17 12.85 -5.19
CA VAL A 43 -11.42 12.28 -6.52
C VAL A 43 -10.33 11.28 -6.89
N ALA A 44 -9.06 11.63 -6.70
CA ALA A 44 -7.94 10.73 -6.97
C ALA A 44 -8.00 9.46 -6.11
N SER A 45 -8.33 9.57 -4.81
CA SER A 45 -8.55 8.40 -3.94
C SER A 45 -9.68 7.51 -4.47
N ALA A 46 -10.82 8.09 -4.87
CA ALA A 46 -11.95 7.34 -5.39
C ALA A 46 -11.60 6.61 -6.70
N VAL A 47 -10.88 7.27 -7.62
CA VAL A 47 -10.40 6.67 -8.88
C VAL A 47 -9.43 5.51 -8.60
N LEU A 48 -8.47 5.69 -7.69
CA LEU A 48 -7.54 4.63 -7.31
C LEU A 48 -8.27 3.42 -6.69
N LEU A 49 -9.27 3.67 -5.83
CA LEU A 49 -10.06 2.60 -5.20
C LEU A 49 -10.87 1.84 -6.26
N ALA A 50 -11.52 2.55 -7.18
CA ALA A 50 -12.30 1.96 -8.26
C ALA A 50 -11.40 1.15 -9.22
N ALA A 51 -10.24 1.70 -9.60
CA ALA A 51 -9.27 1.00 -10.45
C ALA A 51 -8.73 -0.27 -9.77
N GLY A 52 -8.45 -0.20 -8.46
CA GLY A 52 -8.12 -1.39 -7.67
C GLY A 52 -9.24 -2.43 -7.69
N GLY A 53 -10.47 -1.99 -7.39
CA GLY A 53 -11.66 -2.85 -7.42
C GLY A 53 -11.90 -3.51 -8.78
N ILE A 54 -11.61 -2.82 -9.88
CA ILE A 54 -11.67 -3.39 -11.23
C ILE A 54 -10.54 -4.41 -11.43
N ALA A 55 -9.32 -4.10 -10.99
CA ALA A 55 -8.17 -4.98 -11.13
C ALA A 55 -8.41 -6.35 -10.50
N VAL A 56 -9.00 -6.43 -9.29
CA VAL A 56 -9.18 -7.72 -8.60
C VAL A 56 -10.10 -8.70 -9.35
N PHE A 57 -11.03 -8.22 -10.18
CA PHE A 57 -11.89 -9.11 -10.99
C PHE A 57 -11.09 -9.97 -11.99
N PHE A 58 -9.96 -9.46 -12.49
CA PHE A 58 -9.14 -10.19 -13.46
C PHE A 58 -8.32 -11.33 -12.84
N HIS A 59 -8.38 -11.50 -11.50
CA HIS A 59 -7.82 -12.67 -10.82
C HIS A 59 -8.80 -13.86 -10.76
N LEU A 60 -10.10 -13.60 -10.92
CA LEU A 60 -11.13 -14.63 -10.73
C LEU A 60 -11.33 -15.45 -12.02
N GLU A 61 -11.16 -16.77 -11.94
CA GLU A 61 -11.50 -17.69 -13.05
C GLU A 61 -13.02 -17.71 -13.32
N HIS A 62 -13.83 -17.54 -12.28
CA HIS A 62 -15.29 -17.55 -12.31
C HIS A 62 -15.84 -16.32 -11.58
N TRP A 63 -15.89 -15.17 -12.26
CA TRP A 63 -16.37 -13.91 -11.68
C TRP A 63 -17.83 -13.99 -11.21
N GLU A 64 -18.64 -14.87 -11.82
CA GLU A 64 -20.02 -15.14 -11.45
C GLU A 64 -20.17 -15.73 -10.03
N ARG A 65 -19.07 -16.25 -9.46
CA ARG A 65 -19.03 -16.84 -8.11
C ARG A 65 -18.44 -15.91 -7.06
N ILE A 66 -18.21 -14.63 -7.37
CA ILE A 66 -17.56 -13.69 -6.44
C ILE A 66 -18.26 -13.64 -5.08
N PHE A 67 -19.59 -13.75 -5.05
CA PHE A 67 -20.36 -13.74 -3.82
C PHE A 67 -20.12 -14.95 -2.92
N ASN A 68 -19.63 -16.06 -3.48
CA ASN A 68 -19.26 -17.24 -2.69
C ASN A 68 -18.01 -16.97 -1.83
N GLY A 69 -17.16 -16.02 -2.23
CA GLY A 69 -16.04 -15.54 -1.41
C GLY A 69 -16.47 -14.82 -0.13
N PHE A 70 -17.77 -14.47 -0.01
CA PHE A 70 -18.36 -13.79 1.14
C PHE A 70 -19.12 -14.70 2.11
N GLY A 71 -18.95 -16.03 1.96
CA GLY A 71 -19.72 -17.02 2.72
C GLY A 71 -19.47 -17.06 4.24
N HIS A 72 -18.38 -16.46 4.75
CA HIS A 72 -18.06 -16.43 6.18
C HIS A 72 -17.41 -15.10 6.61
N LEU A 73 -17.92 -14.50 7.67
CA LEU A 73 -17.41 -13.22 8.23
C LEU A 73 -15.94 -13.27 8.69
N THR A 74 -15.42 -14.46 8.96
CA THR A 74 -14.01 -14.67 9.36
C THR A 74 -13.06 -14.81 8.17
N SER A 75 -13.56 -14.91 6.94
CA SER A 75 -12.73 -14.96 5.74
C SER A 75 -12.06 -13.61 5.50
N GLY A 76 -10.75 -13.62 5.23
CA GLY A 76 -9.98 -12.40 4.94
C GLY A 76 -10.58 -11.61 3.76
N ILE A 77 -11.05 -12.28 2.71
CA ILE A 77 -11.70 -11.65 1.55
C ILE A 77 -13.00 -10.94 1.96
N THR A 78 -13.78 -11.55 2.86
CA THR A 78 -15.02 -10.95 3.37
C THR A 78 -14.73 -9.71 4.23
N GLN A 79 -13.73 -9.82 5.12
CA GLN A 79 -13.30 -8.71 5.96
C GLN A 79 -12.78 -7.53 5.13
N GLU A 80 -12.01 -7.81 4.08
CA GLU A 80 -11.50 -6.83 3.13
C GLU A 80 -12.64 -6.10 2.41
N LEU A 81 -13.62 -6.84 1.87
CA LEU A 81 -14.80 -6.23 1.25
C LEU A 81 -15.54 -5.32 2.24
N ILE A 82 -15.77 -5.79 3.48
CA ILE A 82 -16.43 -5.00 4.51
C ILE A 82 -15.64 -3.71 4.77
N ALA A 83 -14.32 -3.78 4.91
CA ALA A 83 -13.48 -2.61 5.11
C ALA A 83 -13.56 -1.62 3.94
N ILE A 84 -13.56 -2.11 2.69
CA ILE A 84 -13.72 -1.28 1.48
C ILE A 84 -15.08 -0.57 1.50
N VAL A 85 -16.17 -1.30 1.76
CA VAL A 85 -17.53 -0.74 1.78
C VAL A 85 -17.68 0.30 2.88
N VAL A 86 -17.19 0.01 4.09
CA VAL A 86 -17.23 0.95 5.23
C VAL A 86 -16.43 2.21 4.91
N LEU A 87 -15.21 2.08 4.34
CA LEU A 87 -14.42 3.23 3.92
C LEU A 87 -15.15 4.03 2.83
N ALA A 88 -15.77 3.38 1.85
CA ALA A 88 -16.50 4.05 0.77
C ALA A 88 -17.69 4.86 1.30
N VAL A 89 -18.47 4.29 2.24
CA VAL A 89 -19.57 5.01 2.91
C VAL A 89 -19.03 6.24 3.65
N VAL A 90 -17.94 6.10 4.40
CA VAL A 90 -17.31 7.22 5.10
C VAL A 90 -16.73 8.25 4.13
N ALA A 91 -16.15 7.82 3.01
CA ALA A 91 -15.64 8.71 1.97
C ALA A 91 -16.76 9.54 1.32
N VAL A 92 -17.93 8.95 1.08
CA VAL A 92 -19.11 9.67 0.60
C VAL A 92 -19.62 10.65 1.65
N ALA A 93 -19.74 10.24 2.92
CA ALA A 93 -20.13 11.14 4.01
C ALA A 93 -19.14 12.31 4.17
N TYR A 94 -17.84 12.02 4.06
CA TYR A 94 -16.75 13.00 4.06
C TYR A 94 -16.94 14.01 2.92
N LEU A 95 -17.19 13.54 1.69
CA LEU A 95 -17.44 14.42 0.54
C LEU A 95 -18.67 15.30 0.78
N VAL A 96 -19.79 14.72 1.21
CA VAL A 96 -21.03 15.46 1.44
C VAL A 96 -20.83 16.56 2.47
N LEU A 97 -20.21 16.25 3.61
CA LEU A 97 -19.98 17.23 4.67
C LEU A 97 -18.92 18.27 4.28
N MET A 98 -17.89 17.86 3.53
CA MET A 98 -16.91 18.78 2.94
C MET A 98 -17.56 19.77 1.98
N ARG A 99 -18.47 19.31 1.11
CA ARG A 99 -19.15 20.16 0.13
C ARG A 99 -20.22 21.06 0.74
N LYS A 100 -20.70 20.73 1.94
CA LYS A 100 -21.63 21.55 2.73
C LYS A 100 -20.96 22.61 3.58
N SER A 101 -19.64 22.56 3.79
CA SER A 101 -18.94 23.60 4.56
C SER A 101 -18.90 24.92 3.79
N ASP A 102 -18.82 26.03 4.52
CA ASP A 102 -18.80 27.38 3.91
C ASP A 102 -17.65 27.57 2.92
N ASP A 103 -16.52 26.90 3.15
CA ASP A 103 -15.35 26.92 2.29
C ASP A 103 -15.27 25.75 1.28
N GLY A 104 -16.26 24.86 1.29
CA GLY A 104 -16.35 23.67 0.43
C GLY A 104 -15.20 22.68 0.55
N ALA A 105 -14.40 22.76 1.63
CA ALA A 105 -13.14 22.03 1.79
C ALA A 105 -12.85 21.57 3.24
N SER A 106 -13.71 21.91 4.20
CA SER A 106 -13.53 21.57 5.62
C SER A 106 -14.51 20.48 6.05
N VAL A 107 -14.07 19.61 6.96
CA VAL A 107 -14.90 18.55 7.55
C VAL A 107 -14.86 18.59 9.08
N PRO A 108 -15.86 18.04 9.77
CA PRO A 108 -15.80 17.86 11.22
C PRO A 108 -14.58 17.01 11.62
N LYS A 109 -13.85 17.44 12.66
CA LYS A 109 -12.61 16.76 13.10
C LYS A 109 -12.80 15.29 13.48
N TRP A 110 -13.95 14.94 14.07
CA TRP A 110 -14.25 13.55 14.41
C TRP A 110 -14.33 12.67 13.16
N LEU A 111 -14.94 13.18 12.08
CA LEU A 111 -15.06 12.45 10.81
C LEU A 111 -13.71 12.30 10.14
N ALA A 112 -12.87 13.35 10.20
CA ALA A 112 -11.51 13.29 9.69
C ALA A 112 -10.68 12.23 10.44
N TRP A 113 -10.78 12.13 11.76
CA TRP A 113 -10.11 11.06 12.52
C TRP A 113 -10.66 9.66 12.20
N VAL A 114 -11.98 9.52 12.04
CA VAL A 114 -12.59 8.26 11.58
C VAL A 114 -12.06 7.86 10.20
N ALA A 115 -11.96 8.80 9.27
CA ALA A 115 -11.40 8.56 7.94
C ALA A 115 -9.93 8.11 7.99
N VAL A 116 -9.09 8.75 8.82
CA VAL A 116 -7.70 8.32 9.06
C VAL A 116 -7.65 6.89 9.60
N ALA A 117 -8.45 6.58 10.62
CA ALA A 117 -8.47 5.26 11.24
C ALA A 117 -8.92 4.18 10.25
N LEU A 118 -9.99 4.43 9.48
CA LEU A 118 -10.49 3.47 8.50
C LEU A 118 -9.54 3.27 7.32
N SER A 119 -8.80 4.30 6.91
CA SER A 119 -7.72 4.14 5.92
C SER A 119 -6.65 3.16 6.40
N VAL A 120 -6.22 3.28 7.67
CA VAL A 120 -5.24 2.35 8.26
C VAL A 120 -5.83 0.93 8.35
N VAL A 121 -7.08 0.80 8.84
CA VAL A 121 -7.77 -0.48 8.95
C VAL A 121 -7.92 -1.16 7.60
N LEU A 122 -8.34 -0.46 6.55
CA LEU A 122 -8.48 -1.04 5.21
C LEU A 122 -7.15 -1.63 4.73
N VAL A 123 -6.06 -0.87 4.82
CA VAL A 123 -4.75 -1.35 4.38
C VAL A 123 -4.28 -2.55 5.20
N ALA A 124 -4.50 -2.52 6.51
CA ALA A 124 -4.11 -3.62 7.39
C ALA A 124 -4.92 -4.90 7.13
N VAL A 125 -6.25 -4.79 7.00
CA VAL A 125 -7.15 -5.92 6.72
C VAL A 125 -6.87 -6.50 5.33
N MET A 126 -6.70 -5.65 4.32
CA MET A 126 -6.32 -6.08 2.98
C MET A 126 -4.96 -6.80 2.98
N ALA A 127 -3.96 -6.32 3.71
CA ALA A 127 -2.69 -7.03 3.79
C ALA A 127 -2.81 -8.36 4.57
N HIS A 128 -3.62 -8.37 5.63
CA HIS A 128 -3.89 -9.56 6.44
C HIS A 128 -4.60 -10.67 5.65
N SER A 129 -5.40 -10.34 4.63
CA SER A 129 -6.07 -11.36 3.80
C SER A 129 -5.09 -12.31 3.08
N TYR A 130 -3.80 -11.96 3.01
CA TYR A 130 -2.73 -12.77 2.43
C TYR A 130 -1.93 -13.59 3.44
N THR A 131 -2.07 -13.36 4.75
CA THR A 131 -1.30 -14.10 5.76
C THR A 131 -1.88 -15.50 5.89
N MET A 132 -1.06 -16.53 5.59
CA MET A 132 -1.47 -17.93 5.60
C MET A 132 -0.36 -18.79 6.19
N ALA A 133 -0.64 -19.48 7.29
CA ALA A 133 0.31 -20.35 7.98
C ALA A 133 0.98 -21.40 7.05
N ALA A 134 0.27 -21.84 6.01
CA ALA A 134 0.80 -22.79 5.02
C ALA A 134 1.85 -22.18 4.06
N ARG A 135 2.09 -20.87 4.11
CA ARG A 135 3.03 -20.10 3.26
C ARG A 135 3.92 -19.24 4.17
N PRO A 136 5.06 -19.76 4.66
CA PRO A 136 5.85 -19.10 5.70
C PRO A 136 6.29 -17.66 5.39
N ALA A 137 6.63 -17.38 4.13
CA ALA A 137 6.99 -16.02 3.70
C ALA A 137 5.80 -15.04 3.72
N TRP A 138 4.56 -15.54 3.66
CA TRP A 138 3.34 -14.73 3.69
C TRP A 138 2.79 -14.54 5.11
N ASP A 139 3.03 -15.49 5.99
CA ASP A 139 2.55 -15.48 7.38
C ASP A 139 3.40 -14.55 8.27
N SER A 140 3.33 -13.24 8.00
CA SER A 140 4.16 -12.26 8.69
C SER A 140 3.46 -10.94 8.89
N VAL A 141 3.53 -10.42 10.12
CA VAL A 141 3.10 -9.04 10.43
C VAL A 141 3.94 -8.00 9.67
N LEU A 142 5.18 -8.34 9.31
CA LEU A 142 6.07 -7.43 8.56
C LEU A 142 5.52 -7.13 7.16
N TRP A 143 4.77 -8.05 6.56
CA TRP A 143 4.04 -7.78 5.31
C TRP A 143 3.00 -6.67 5.51
N ILE A 144 2.19 -6.78 6.56
CA ILE A 144 1.17 -5.78 6.90
C ILE A 144 1.82 -4.41 7.14
N LEU A 145 2.90 -4.36 7.91
CA LEU A 145 3.64 -3.14 8.18
C LEU A 145 4.25 -2.53 6.91
N TYR A 146 4.75 -3.36 6.00
CA TYR A 146 5.28 -2.91 4.71
C TYR A 146 4.19 -2.27 3.84
N VAL A 147 3.02 -2.90 3.71
CA VAL A 147 1.92 -2.36 2.91
C VAL A 147 1.38 -1.05 3.50
N LEU A 148 1.31 -0.94 4.84
CA LEU A 148 1.04 0.31 5.54
C LEU A 148 2.11 1.37 5.25
N GLY A 149 3.38 0.97 5.24
CA GLY A 149 4.50 1.81 4.83
C GLY A 149 4.31 2.38 3.43
N ASN A 150 3.95 1.55 2.44
CA ASN A 150 3.67 2.01 1.08
C ASN A 150 2.55 3.06 1.05
N ALA A 151 1.46 2.85 1.79
CA ALA A 151 0.37 3.82 1.90
C ALA A 151 0.85 5.16 2.49
N CYS A 152 1.72 5.09 3.51
CA CYS A 152 2.36 6.24 4.15
C CYS A 152 3.36 7.00 3.26
N VAL A 153 3.75 6.44 2.11
CA VAL A 153 4.56 7.17 1.10
C VAL A 153 3.68 7.71 -0.01
N LEU A 154 2.92 6.82 -0.65
CA LEU A 154 2.12 7.14 -1.83
C LEU A 154 1.06 8.19 -1.52
N GLY A 155 0.41 8.09 -0.34
CA GLY A 155 -0.60 9.05 0.09
C GLY A 155 -0.06 10.47 0.28
N PRO A 156 0.87 10.69 1.22
CA PRO A 156 1.46 12.01 1.46
C PRO A 156 2.14 12.64 0.26
N ALA A 157 2.89 11.85 -0.53
CA ALA A 157 3.53 12.35 -1.74
C ALA A 157 2.49 12.80 -2.77
N THR A 158 1.42 12.02 -2.97
CA THR A 158 0.35 12.40 -3.91
C THR A 158 -0.41 13.62 -3.46
N PHE A 159 -0.71 13.74 -2.15
CA PHE A 159 -1.34 14.95 -1.62
C PHE A 159 -0.47 16.19 -1.83
N LEU A 160 0.85 16.09 -1.61
CA LEU A 160 1.80 17.17 -1.87
C LEU A 160 1.88 17.53 -3.35
N LEU A 161 1.84 16.56 -4.25
CA LEU A 161 1.80 16.81 -5.68
C LEU A 161 0.53 17.59 -6.08
N VAL A 162 -0.63 17.13 -5.60
CA VAL A 162 -1.92 17.81 -5.82
C VAL A 162 -1.90 19.23 -5.26
N LEU A 163 -1.38 19.41 -4.05
CA LEU A 163 -1.24 20.72 -3.41
C LEU A 163 -0.32 21.64 -4.23
N ALA A 164 0.80 21.12 -4.71
CA ALA A 164 1.77 21.88 -5.52
C ALA A 164 1.23 22.21 -6.92
N ALA A 165 0.34 21.39 -7.48
CA ALA A 165 -0.30 21.62 -8.77
C ALA A 165 -1.36 22.73 -8.73
N GLY A 166 -1.97 22.98 -7.57
CA GLY A 166 -3.07 23.95 -7.39
C GLY A 166 -2.73 25.45 -7.54
N GLY A 167 -1.50 25.80 -7.94
CA GLY A 167 -1.05 27.16 -8.26
C GLY A 167 -0.97 28.13 -7.06
N PRO A 168 -0.17 29.20 -7.17
CA PRO A 168 -0.12 30.27 -6.17
C PRO A 168 -1.34 31.20 -6.32
N GLY A 169 -2.57 30.74 -6.05
CA GLY A 169 -3.69 31.66 -5.92
C GLY A 169 -3.61 32.43 -4.60
N ASP A 170 -3.87 33.74 -4.60
CA ASP A 170 -4.13 34.78 -3.55
C ASP A 170 -3.94 34.47 -2.05
N GLN A 171 -3.08 33.52 -1.69
CA GLN A 171 -2.61 33.32 -0.33
C GLN A 171 -1.24 34.00 -0.24
N PRO A 172 -1.00 34.82 0.79
CA PRO A 172 0.34 35.28 1.08
C PRO A 172 1.26 34.07 1.11
N ALA A 173 2.45 34.18 0.49
CA ALA A 173 3.41 33.09 0.34
C ALA A 173 3.68 32.34 1.66
N ASP A 174 3.54 33.02 2.79
CA ASP A 174 3.67 32.50 4.14
C ASP A 174 2.61 31.41 4.48
N ARG A 175 1.34 31.56 4.07
CA ARG A 175 0.31 30.51 4.30
C ARG A 175 0.49 29.28 3.42
N ALA A 176 1.04 29.43 2.21
CA ALA A 176 1.34 28.31 1.32
C ALA A 176 2.55 27.51 1.84
N ALA A 177 3.56 28.20 2.40
CA ALA A 177 4.68 27.58 3.11
C ALA A 177 4.21 26.86 4.40
N ASP A 178 3.30 27.47 5.17
CA ASP A 178 2.73 26.88 6.39
C ASP A 178 1.84 25.66 6.12
N ALA A 179 1.08 25.63 5.02
CA ALA A 179 0.30 24.47 4.62
C ALA A 179 1.17 23.30 4.10
N GLY A 180 2.31 23.61 3.48
CA GLY A 180 3.29 22.61 3.03
C GLY A 180 4.13 22.00 4.15
N ALA A 181 4.29 22.69 5.28
CA ALA A 181 5.07 22.21 6.42
C ALA A 181 4.54 20.92 7.08
N PRO A 182 3.24 20.79 7.46
CA PRO A 182 2.70 19.56 8.02
C PRO A 182 2.66 18.44 6.97
N ALA A 183 2.21 18.73 5.75
CA ALA A 183 2.18 17.73 4.66
C ALA A 183 3.58 17.18 4.34
N GLY A 184 4.59 18.07 4.25
CA GLY A 184 5.98 17.68 4.07
C GLY A 184 6.53 16.84 5.23
N ARG A 185 6.20 17.18 6.48
CA ARG A 185 6.56 16.38 7.66
C ARG A 185 5.93 14.98 7.58
N THR A 186 4.65 14.89 7.22
CA THR A 186 3.97 13.60 7.08
C THR A 186 4.58 12.73 5.99
N ALA A 187 4.98 13.33 4.85
CA ALA A 187 5.66 12.59 3.79
C ALA A 187 7.04 12.06 4.22
N LEU A 188 7.83 12.87 4.95
CA LEU A 188 9.12 12.42 5.45
C LEU A 188 8.97 11.30 6.50
N ALA A 189 8.05 11.48 7.46
CA ALA A 189 7.79 10.47 8.48
C ALA A 189 7.29 9.16 7.86
N GLY A 190 6.34 9.25 6.93
CA GLY A 190 5.82 8.10 6.21
C GLY A 190 6.87 7.38 5.37
N ALA A 191 7.76 8.12 4.70
CA ALA A 191 8.88 7.53 3.97
C ALA A 191 9.92 6.84 4.88
N ALA A 192 10.17 7.40 6.07
CA ALA A 192 11.04 6.75 7.05
C ALA A 192 10.41 5.44 7.56
N LEU A 193 9.11 5.44 7.88
CA LEU A 193 8.38 4.24 8.30
C LEU A 193 8.36 3.17 7.19
N ASN A 194 8.13 3.56 5.95
CA ASN A 194 8.21 2.65 4.79
C ASN A 194 9.61 2.06 4.63
N ALA A 195 10.67 2.86 4.78
CA ALA A 195 12.03 2.36 4.66
C ALA A 195 12.37 1.32 5.74
N LEU A 196 11.97 1.59 6.98
CA LEU A 196 12.14 0.64 8.09
C LEU A 196 11.33 -0.65 7.85
N ALA A 197 10.06 -0.53 7.48
CA ALA A 197 9.20 -1.68 7.22
C ALA A 197 9.68 -2.51 6.02
N ALA A 198 10.11 -1.86 4.93
CA ALA A 198 10.65 -2.53 3.75
C ALA A 198 11.96 -3.26 4.06
N LEU A 199 12.86 -2.63 4.83
CA LEU A 199 14.11 -3.27 5.24
C LEU A 199 13.84 -4.47 6.15
N ALA A 200 13.00 -4.31 7.16
CA ALA A 200 12.64 -5.40 8.08
C ALA A 200 12.00 -6.57 7.33
N PHE A 201 11.08 -6.28 6.41
CA PHE A 201 10.43 -7.32 5.64
C PHE A 201 11.36 -7.98 4.62
N ALA A 202 12.26 -7.23 3.99
CA ALA A 202 13.27 -7.80 3.09
C ALA A 202 14.22 -8.76 3.82
N ILE A 203 14.68 -8.39 5.02
CA ILE A 203 15.48 -9.29 5.86
C ILE A 203 14.70 -10.56 6.19
N PHE A 204 13.43 -10.43 6.60
CA PHE A 204 12.57 -11.58 6.88
C PHE A 204 12.40 -12.49 5.66
N LEU A 205 12.12 -11.94 4.49
CA LEU A 205 11.97 -12.71 3.25
C LEU A 205 13.27 -13.43 2.87
N GLN A 206 14.43 -12.80 3.07
CA GLN A 206 15.73 -13.43 2.79
C GLN A 206 16.03 -14.60 3.74
N LEU A 207 15.47 -14.59 4.95
CA LEU A 207 15.61 -15.65 5.95
C LEU A 207 14.52 -16.72 5.87
N SER A 208 13.47 -16.50 5.07
CA SER A 208 12.28 -17.39 5.00
C SER A 208 12.58 -18.80 4.50
N ALA A 209 13.71 -19.03 3.80
CA ALA A 209 14.14 -20.36 3.39
C ALA A 209 14.35 -21.29 4.61
N GLY A 210 14.77 -20.74 5.77
CA GLY A 210 14.96 -21.52 6.99
C GLY A 210 13.67 -22.01 7.64
N SER A 211 12.49 -21.59 7.15
CA SER A 211 11.19 -22.04 7.65
C SER A 211 10.74 -23.37 7.04
N PHE A 212 11.45 -23.88 6.04
CA PHE A 212 11.16 -25.16 5.39
C PHE A 212 12.04 -26.26 6.01
N ALA A 213 11.42 -27.36 6.47
CA ALA A 213 12.15 -28.50 7.02
C ALA A 213 12.75 -29.34 5.88
N ASP A 214 13.99 -29.80 6.04
CA ASP A 214 14.63 -30.69 5.07
C ASP A 214 14.13 -32.13 5.29
N VAL A 215 13.31 -32.64 4.36
CA VAL A 215 12.69 -33.98 4.47
C VAL A 215 13.61 -35.07 3.89
N GLY A 216 14.76 -34.69 3.30
CA GLY A 216 15.73 -35.64 2.75
C GLY A 216 15.21 -36.32 1.48
N LEU A 217 14.69 -37.54 1.59
CA LEU A 217 14.14 -38.31 0.47
C LEU A 217 12.62 -38.16 0.41
N TYR A 218 12.13 -37.28 -0.45
CA TYR A 218 10.72 -37.17 -0.83
C TYR A 218 10.48 -37.83 -2.18
N PHE A 219 9.38 -38.58 -2.30
CA PHE A 219 8.96 -39.24 -3.54
C PHE A 219 7.49 -38.94 -3.79
N ASP A 220 7.20 -38.11 -4.80
CA ASP A 220 5.84 -37.86 -5.29
C ASP A 220 5.40 -39.04 -6.19
N PRO A 221 4.41 -39.84 -5.80
CA PRO A 221 3.95 -40.99 -6.60
C PRO A 221 3.35 -40.59 -7.96
N THR A 222 2.88 -39.35 -8.10
CA THR A 222 2.28 -38.81 -9.32
C THR A 222 3.30 -38.12 -10.23
N HIS A 223 4.43 -37.68 -9.67
CA HIS A 223 5.55 -37.08 -10.38
C HIS A 223 6.91 -37.60 -9.90
N PRO A 224 7.21 -38.89 -10.12
CA PRO A 224 8.37 -39.58 -9.51
C PRO A 224 9.74 -39.08 -9.98
N THR A 225 9.79 -38.28 -11.05
CA THR A 225 11.01 -37.70 -11.61
C THR A 225 11.17 -36.21 -11.32
N LYS A 226 10.18 -35.56 -10.68
CA LYS A 226 10.30 -34.15 -10.30
C LYS A 226 11.03 -34.02 -8.97
N ALA A 227 12.12 -33.26 -8.98
CA ALA A 227 12.81 -32.88 -7.75
C ALA A 227 11.93 -31.93 -6.91
N MET A 228 12.16 -31.95 -5.59
CA MET A 228 11.60 -30.93 -4.69
C MET A 228 12.08 -29.54 -5.10
N ALA A 229 11.29 -28.50 -4.82
CA ALA A 229 11.79 -27.14 -5.01
C ALA A 229 12.85 -26.83 -3.95
N ASP A 230 13.94 -26.23 -4.42
CA ASP A 230 14.97 -25.68 -3.58
C ASP A 230 14.52 -24.31 -3.06
N ALA A 231 14.07 -24.27 -1.80
CA ALA A 231 13.65 -23.04 -1.15
C ALA A 231 14.81 -22.03 -1.02
N ALA A 232 16.03 -22.49 -0.76
CA ALA A 232 17.19 -21.61 -0.61
C ALA A 232 17.58 -20.96 -1.95
N ALA A 233 17.65 -21.74 -3.03
CA ALA A 233 17.88 -21.21 -4.36
C ALA A 233 16.76 -20.27 -4.82
N THR A 234 15.50 -20.60 -4.50
CA THR A 234 14.35 -19.73 -4.81
C THR A 234 14.48 -18.38 -4.09
N VAL A 235 14.76 -18.37 -2.78
CA VAL A 235 14.97 -17.13 -2.01
C VAL A 235 16.18 -16.35 -2.52
N ALA A 236 17.31 -17.02 -2.81
CA ALA A 236 18.50 -16.37 -3.35
C ALA A 236 18.24 -15.70 -4.70
N SER A 237 17.44 -16.33 -5.59
CA SER A 237 17.12 -15.77 -6.90
C SER A 237 16.32 -14.45 -6.84
N GLN A 238 15.61 -14.20 -5.75
CA GLN A 238 14.82 -12.98 -5.57
C GLN A 238 15.64 -11.81 -5.01
N ALA A 239 16.87 -12.04 -4.55
CA ALA A 239 17.69 -11.04 -3.88
C ALA A 239 17.90 -9.75 -4.72
N PRO A 240 18.16 -9.80 -6.04
CA PRO A 240 18.30 -8.58 -6.83
C PRO A 240 17.02 -7.75 -6.83
N LEU A 241 15.86 -8.38 -7.06
CA LEU A 241 14.57 -7.69 -7.12
C LEU A 241 14.17 -7.12 -5.75
N LEU A 242 14.48 -7.86 -4.68
CA LEU A 242 14.21 -7.47 -3.30
C LEU A 242 15.09 -6.29 -2.87
N TRP A 243 16.41 -6.44 -2.95
CA TRP A 243 17.34 -5.45 -2.40
C TRP A 243 17.48 -4.22 -3.30
N LEU A 244 17.57 -4.39 -4.61
CA LEU A 244 17.68 -3.25 -5.53
C LEU A 244 16.32 -2.60 -5.76
N GLY A 245 15.32 -3.40 -6.14
CA GLY A 245 14.00 -2.91 -6.49
C GLY A 245 13.19 -2.43 -5.28
N ALA A 246 12.96 -3.32 -4.32
CA ALA A 246 12.09 -3.00 -3.18
C ALA A 246 12.75 -2.11 -2.12
N VAL A 247 14.03 -2.34 -1.81
CA VAL A 247 14.72 -1.60 -0.73
C VAL A 247 15.43 -0.35 -1.27
N ALA A 248 16.39 -0.50 -2.18
CA ALA A 248 17.19 0.64 -2.65
C ALA A 248 16.32 1.68 -3.38
N VAL A 249 15.55 1.24 -4.39
CA VAL A 249 14.63 2.12 -5.12
C VAL A 249 13.37 2.36 -4.30
N GLY A 250 12.68 1.32 -3.86
CA GLY A 250 11.35 1.41 -3.24
C GLY A 250 11.28 2.06 -1.86
N ALA A 251 12.37 2.08 -1.11
CA ALA A 251 12.39 2.61 0.25
C ALA A 251 13.29 3.84 0.40
N PHE A 252 14.55 3.77 -0.07
CA PHE A 252 15.49 4.87 0.15
C PHE A 252 15.31 6.04 -0.81
N VAL A 253 14.92 5.83 -2.07
CA VAL A 253 14.66 6.94 -3.00
C VAL A 253 13.47 7.79 -2.55
N PRO A 254 12.30 7.25 -2.14
CA PRO A 254 11.21 8.05 -1.59
C PRO A 254 11.60 8.81 -0.32
N LEU A 255 12.42 8.20 0.55
CA LEU A 255 12.93 8.86 1.75
C LEU A 255 13.82 10.06 1.41
N ALA A 256 14.76 9.88 0.49
CA ALA A 256 15.62 10.95 -0.01
C ALA A 256 14.78 12.05 -0.71
N ALA A 257 13.81 11.67 -1.54
CA ALA A 257 12.92 12.61 -2.21
C ALA A 257 12.06 13.40 -1.22
N ALA A 258 11.49 12.77 -0.19
CA ALA A 258 10.73 13.46 0.84
C ALA A 258 11.60 14.44 1.65
N PHE A 259 12.84 14.05 1.96
CA PHE A 259 13.80 14.92 2.63
C PHE A 259 14.18 16.13 1.76
N MET A 260 14.49 15.90 0.49
CA MET A 260 14.84 16.96 -0.46
C MET A 260 13.65 17.86 -0.78
N GLY A 261 12.44 17.31 -0.89
CA GLY A 261 11.21 18.07 -1.04
C GLY A 261 10.97 19.02 0.12
N ARG A 262 11.23 18.59 1.36
CA ARG A 262 11.18 19.46 2.54
C ARG A 262 12.27 20.52 2.55
N ARG A 263 13.50 20.18 2.16
CA ARG A 263 14.62 21.14 2.15
C ARG A 263 14.47 22.21 1.06
N THR A 264 13.96 21.83 -0.11
CA THR A 264 13.92 22.70 -1.29
C THR A 264 12.55 23.33 -1.55
N GLY A 265 11.49 22.84 -0.89
CA GLY A 265 10.10 23.23 -1.16
C GLY A 265 9.57 22.77 -2.53
N SER A 266 10.40 22.12 -3.36
CA SER A 266 10.11 21.84 -4.77
C SER A 266 9.31 20.55 -4.97
N TRP A 267 8.12 20.48 -4.37
CA TRP A 267 7.29 19.27 -4.39
C TRP A 267 6.79 18.87 -5.78
N LYS A 268 6.74 19.80 -6.76
CA LYS A 268 6.47 19.45 -8.17
C LYS A 268 7.50 18.49 -8.77
N LEU A 269 8.72 18.48 -8.26
CA LEU A 269 9.79 17.56 -8.67
C LEU A 269 9.86 16.35 -7.74
N TRP A 270 9.91 16.60 -6.44
CA TRP A 270 10.21 15.55 -5.47
C TRP A 270 9.03 14.64 -5.15
N ALA A 271 7.79 15.12 -5.24
CA ALA A 271 6.63 14.24 -5.03
C ALA A 271 6.48 13.19 -6.15
N PRO A 272 6.56 13.53 -7.46
CA PRO A 272 6.56 12.51 -8.51
C PRO A 272 7.71 11.52 -8.38
N ALA A 273 8.92 11.99 -8.05
CA ALA A 273 10.07 11.10 -7.83
C ALA A 273 9.81 10.09 -6.70
N ALA A 274 9.24 10.55 -5.57
CA ALA A 274 8.85 9.68 -4.47
C ALA A 274 7.76 8.67 -4.87
N ILE A 275 6.74 9.11 -5.60
CA ILE A 275 5.63 8.25 -6.05
C ILE A 275 6.14 7.16 -6.99
N ILE A 276 6.90 7.54 -8.03
CA ILE A 276 7.42 6.59 -9.03
C ILE A 276 8.32 5.55 -8.36
N ALA A 277 9.26 5.98 -7.52
CA ALA A 277 10.16 5.07 -6.83
C ALA A 277 9.40 4.14 -5.86
N ALA A 278 8.41 4.67 -5.12
CA ALA A 278 7.57 3.87 -4.24
C ALA A 278 6.72 2.85 -5.01
N LEU A 279 6.23 3.18 -6.21
CA LEU A 279 5.50 2.24 -7.07
C LEU A 279 6.40 1.12 -7.59
N VAL A 280 7.61 1.45 -8.06
CA VAL A 280 8.61 0.43 -8.44
C VAL A 280 8.87 -0.49 -7.26
N GLY A 281 9.11 0.08 -6.07
CA GLY A 281 9.29 -0.66 -4.84
C GLY A 281 8.12 -1.58 -4.48
N ALA A 282 6.91 -1.04 -4.53
CA ALA A 282 5.67 -1.73 -4.23
C ALA A 282 5.46 -2.95 -5.14
N VAL A 283 5.73 -2.80 -6.44
CA VAL A 283 5.66 -3.88 -7.42
C VAL A 283 6.77 -4.90 -7.17
N CYS A 284 8.02 -4.48 -7.02
CA CYS A 284 9.13 -5.39 -6.74
C CYS A 284 8.89 -6.22 -5.48
N MET A 285 8.49 -5.61 -4.37
CA MET A 285 8.22 -6.34 -3.14
C MET A 285 7.06 -7.32 -3.30
N ARG A 286 5.99 -6.93 -3.99
CA ARG A 286 4.83 -7.82 -4.23
C ARG A 286 5.20 -8.98 -5.15
N VAL A 287 6.01 -8.75 -6.18
CA VAL A 287 6.53 -9.82 -7.05
C VAL A 287 7.33 -10.83 -6.21
N VAL A 288 8.25 -10.33 -5.39
CA VAL A 288 9.05 -11.18 -4.48
C VAL A 288 8.14 -11.91 -3.49
N PHE A 289 7.18 -11.22 -2.88
CA PHE A 289 6.19 -11.80 -1.98
C PHE A 289 5.49 -12.99 -2.64
N TYR A 290 4.90 -12.82 -3.82
CA TYR A 290 4.21 -13.91 -4.50
C TYR A 290 5.16 -15.04 -4.92
N ASN A 291 6.35 -14.73 -5.42
CA ASN A 291 7.33 -15.75 -5.80
C ASN A 291 7.83 -16.58 -4.61
N LEU A 292 7.95 -15.95 -3.43
CA LEU A 292 8.36 -16.62 -2.19
C LEU A 292 7.22 -17.24 -1.40
N GLY A 293 5.99 -17.17 -1.93
CA GLY A 293 4.84 -17.89 -1.40
C GLY A 293 4.94 -19.39 -1.65
N LEU A 294 6.03 -20.05 -1.29
CA LEU A 294 6.16 -21.50 -1.36
C LEU A 294 5.30 -22.15 -0.27
N SER A 295 4.63 -23.26 -0.61
CA SER A 295 3.78 -23.96 0.35
C SER A 295 4.62 -24.89 1.22
N VAL A 296 4.27 -25.01 2.49
CA VAL A 296 4.79 -26.10 3.34
C VAL A 296 4.35 -27.48 2.85
N PHE A 297 3.29 -27.57 2.03
CA PHE A 297 2.89 -28.80 1.34
C PHE A 297 3.77 -29.15 0.13
N MET A 298 4.85 -28.41 -0.11
CA MET A 298 5.96 -28.97 -0.91
C MET A 298 6.59 -30.23 -0.28
N PHE A 299 6.08 -30.64 0.89
CA PHE A 299 6.50 -31.80 1.66
C PHE A 299 5.41 -32.88 1.85
N TYR A 300 4.26 -32.84 1.16
CA TYR A 300 3.24 -33.91 1.26
C TYR A 300 2.47 -34.16 -0.04
#